data_AF-A0A514WY25-F1
#
_entry.id   AF-A0A514WY25-F1
#
_cell.length_a   1.000
_cell.length_b   1.000
_cell.length_c   1.000
_cell.angle_alpha   90.00
_cell.angle_beta   90.00
_cell.angle_gamma   90.00
#
_symmetry.space_group_name_H-M   'P 1'
#
loop_
_entity.id
_entity.type
_entity.pdbx_description
1 polymer ?
#
loop_
_entity_poly.entity_id
_entity_poly.type
_entity_poly.pdbx_seq_one_letter_code
_entity_poly.pdbx_strand_id
1 'polypeptide(L)'
;MPTLKNQRYLLAIFIVIFVLVGLRYCYYGAVFSSCIYSEKELPLTAEFTDSVFILTKSVAVVRGESADYKCLPHMGQIRNMLVEAQYADHYRTSVVNGKIEYIDVKSGLNLYPMEVVAVTKHGITTMDSGSGPIYYVVMRDPTGQLYQVATVSLGLNKGDEFMKAVKNGKETLLNPMIRFTEEQK
;
A
#
# COMPACT_ATOMS: atom_id res chain seq x y z
N MET A 1 -10.24 -48.26 -23.61
CA MET A 1 -8.94 -48.31 -22.90
C MET A 1 -7.94 -47.45 -23.67
N PRO A 2 -7.34 -46.42 -23.04
CA PRO A 2 -6.30 -45.63 -23.71
C PRO A 2 -5.11 -46.55 -24.03
N THR A 3 -4.61 -46.50 -25.26
CA THR A 3 -3.42 -47.24 -25.68
C THR A 3 -2.20 -46.78 -24.88
N LEU A 4 -1.20 -47.66 -24.70
CA LEU A 4 0.04 -47.36 -23.97
C LEU A 4 0.73 -46.06 -24.47
N LYS A 5 0.57 -45.77 -25.77
CA LYS A 5 1.05 -44.55 -26.43
C LYS A 5 0.30 -43.31 -25.95
N ASN A 6 -1.03 -43.37 -25.82
CA ASN A 6 -1.85 -42.26 -25.30
C ASN A 6 -1.57 -41.98 -23.82
N GLN A 7 -1.27 -43.01 -23.01
CA GLN A 7 -0.89 -42.81 -21.61
C GLN A 7 0.45 -42.06 -21.46
N ARG A 8 1.43 -42.36 -22.32
CA ARG A 8 2.72 -41.64 -22.35
C ARG A 8 2.58 -40.18 -22.75
N TYR A 9 1.72 -39.88 -23.73
CA TYR A 9 1.43 -38.49 -24.12
C TYR A 9 0.73 -37.72 -23.00
N LEU A 10 -0.27 -38.31 -22.33
CA LEU A 10 -0.95 -37.67 -21.20
C LEU A 10 0.00 -37.39 -20.03
N LEU A 11 0.90 -38.33 -19.72
CA LEU A 11 1.93 -38.13 -18.68
C LEU A 11 2.88 -36.98 -19.04
N ALA A 12 3.34 -36.92 -20.29
CA ALA A 12 4.23 -35.86 -20.76
C ALA A 12 3.55 -34.48 -20.69
N ILE A 13 2.28 -34.38 -21.07
CA ILE A 13 1.49 -33.14 -20.94
C ILE A 13 1.38 -32.72 -19.47
N PHE A 14 1.09 -33.66 -18.57
CA PHE A 14 0.99 -33.38 -17.13
C PHE A 14 2.32 -32.87 -16.55
N ILE A 15 3.44 -33.48 -16.93
CA ILE A 15 4.78 -33.05 -16.50
C ILE A 15 5.07 -31.64 -17.04
N VAL A 16 4.77 -31.36 -18.30
CA VAL A 16 4.99 -30.02 -18.89
C VAL A 16 4.14 -28.97 -18.19
N ILE A 17 2.86 -29.25 -17.91
CA ILE A 17 2.00 -28.34 -17.14
C ILE A 17 2.56 -28.12 -15.74
N PHE A 18 2.98 -29.19 -15.06
CA PHE A 18 3.55 -29.10 -13.71
C PHE A 18 4.85 -28.30 -13.67
N VAL A 19 5.72 -28.46 -14.68
CA VAL A 19 6.95 -27.68 -14.84
C VAL A 19 6.65 -26.22 -15.16
N LEU A 20 5.69 -25.93 -16.04
CA LEU A 20 5.29 -24.55 -16.35
C LEU A 20 4.66 -23.85 -15.15
N VAL A 21 3.82 -24.56 -14.39
CA VAL A 21 3.25 -24.06 -13.13
C VAL A 21 4.34 -23.86 -12.09
N GLY A 22 5.28 -24.81 -11.95
CA GLY A 22 6.42 -24.72 -11.05
C GLY A 22 7.38 -23.59 -11.39
N LEU A 23 7.73 -23.40 -12.67
CA LEU A 23 8.55 -22.29 -13.15
C LEU A 23 7.87 -20.95 -12.94
N ARG A 24 6.57 -20.87 -13.20
CA ARG A 24 5.76 -19.69 -12.88
C ARG A 24 5.79 -19.43 -11.37
N TYR A 25 5.61 -20.46 -10.55
CA TYR A 25 5.69 -20.35 -9.09
C TYR A 25 7.05 -19.87 -8.57
N CYS A 26 8.14 -20.38 -9.15
CA CYS A 26 9.51 -19.96 -8.82
C CYS A 26 9.80 -18.53 -9.30
N TYR A 27 9.35 -18.16 -10.51
CA TYR A 27 9.55 -16.84 -11.09
C TYR A 27 8.80 -15.74 -10.31
N TYR A 28 7.59 -16.04 -9.82
CA TYR A 28 6.82 -15.14 -8.95
C TYR A 28 7.14 -15.32 -7.45
N GLY A 29 8.23 -16.02 -7.10
CA GLY A 29 8.83 -16.00 -5.75
C GLY A 29 8.08 -16.69 -4.62
N ALA A 30 6.91 -17.29 -4.88
CA ALA A 30 5.94 -17.67 -3.83
C ALA A 30 6.38 -18.79 -2.86
N VAL A 31 7.51 -19.48 -3.08
CA VAL A 31 8.02 -20.55 -2.21
C VAL A 31 9.28 -20.14 -1.42
N PHE A 32 10.03 -19.14 -1.89
CA PHE A 32 11.32 -18.77 -1.31
C PHE A 32 11.47 -17.29 -0.96
N SER A 33 10.56 -16.41 -1.39
CA SER A 33 10.58 -15.03 -0.89
C SER A 33 10.03 -15.02 0.54
N SER A 34 10.85 -14.56 1.47
CA SER A 34 10.42 -14.25 2.84
C SER A 34 9.36 -13.14 2.90
N CYS A 35 9.13 -12.46 1.77
CA CYS A 35 8.18 -11.38 1.60
C CYS A 35 7.09 -11.77 0.59
N ILE A 36 5.83 -11.84 1.05
CA ILE A 36 4.66 -12.08 0.20
C ILE A 36 4.17 -10.79 -0.50
N TYR A 37 4.83 -9.67 -0.24
CA TYR A 37 4.55 -8.39 -0.86
C TYR A 37 5.74 -7.95 -1.73
N SER A 38 5.45 -7.23 -2.81
CA SER A 38 6.42 -6.40 -3.51
C SER A 38 5.95 -4.96 -3.50
N GLU A 39 6.88 -4.03 -3.67
CA GLU A 39 6.55 -2.62 -3.82
C GLU A 39 7.20 -2.02 -5.06
N LYS A 40 6.57 -0.98 -5.59
CA LYS A 40 7.07 -0.16 -6.68
C LYS A 40 6.90 1.30 -6.31
N GLU A 41 8.00 2.05 -6.29
CA GLU A 41 7.99 3.50 -6.18
C GLU A 41 7.51 4.12 -7.49
N LEU A 42 6.64 5.11 -7.37
CA LEU A 42 6.00 5.80 -8.47
C LEU A 42 6.14 7.31 -8.24
N PRO A 43 6.49 8.07 -9.30
CA PRO A 43 6.65 9.51 -9.18
C PRO A 43 5.29 10.17 -8.91
N LEU A 44 5.31 11.24 -8.13
CA LEU A 44 4.14 12.11 -7.93
C LEU A 44 3.80 12.85 -9.22
N THR A 45 2.53 13.15 -9.43
CA THR A 45 2.10 14.12 -10.45
C THR A 45 2.56 15.53 -10.08
N ALA A 46 2.74 16.37 -11.09
CA ALA A 46 3.20 17.75 -10.92
C ALA A 46 2.27 18.60 -10.04
N GLU A 47 1.00 18.22 -9.86
CA GLU A 47 0.08 18.89 -8.94
C GLU A 47 0.53 18.75 -7.48
N PHE A 48 1.06 17.58 -7.11
CA PHE A 48 1.43 17.28 -5.72
C PHE A 48 2.92 17.47 -5.44
N THR A 49 3.78 17.47 -6.46
CA THR A 49 5.16 17.91 -6.32
C THR A 49 5.18 19.33 -5.72
N ASP A 50 5.91 19.51 -4.61
CA ASP A 50 6.02 20.77 -3.84
C ASP A 50 4.75 21.26 -3.11
N SER A 51 3.69 20.44 -3.05
CA SER A 51 2.53 20.76 -2.22
C SER A 51 2.79 20.45 -0.74
N VAL A 52 2.02 21.08 0.15
CA VAL A 52 1.99 20.74 1.57
C VAL A 52 0.66 20.09 1.89
N PHE A 53 0.70 18.90 2.46
CA PHE A 53 -0.48 18.19 2.92
C PHE A 53 -0.73 18.56 4.38
N ILE A 54 -1.94 18.99 4.67
CA ILE A 54 -2.36 19.39 6.01
C ILE A 54 -3.68 18.71 6.39
N LEU A 55 -3.87 18.52 7.69
CA LEU A 55 -5.07 17.93 8.24
C LEU A 55 -6.25 18.90 8.17
N THR A 56 -7.43 18.39 7.83
CA THR A 56 -8.70 19.12 7.88
C THR A 56 -9.61 18.62 9.00
N LYS A 57 -9.32 17.43 9.54
CA LYS A 57 -10.07 16.76 10.62
C LYS A 57 -9.13 15.99 11.53
N SER A 58 -9.69 15.45 12.61
CA SER A 58 -8.98 14.52 13.48
C SER A 58 -8.65 13.22 12.75
N VAL A 59 -7.42 12.75 12.95
CA VAL A 59 -6.86 11.54 12.35
C VAL A 59 -6.16 10.74 13.44
N ALA A 60 -6.03 9.43 13.25
CA ALA A 60 -5.18 8.59 14.06
C ALA A 60 -3.84 8.36 13.36
N VAL A 61 -2.76 8.60 14.09
CA VAL A 61 -1.42 8.14 13.76
C VAL A 61 -1.23 6.79 14.43
N VAL A 62 -1.29 5.72 13.64
CA VAL A 62 -0.95 4.37 14.08
C VAL A 62 0.55 4.22 13.95
N ARG A 63 1.25 4.21 15.09
CA ARG A 63 2.70 4.12 15.18
C ARG A 63 3.15 2.68 15.41
N GLY A 64 4.16 2.23 14.70
CA GLY A 64 4.87 0.95 14.95
C GLY A 64 5.29 0.23 13.67
N GLU A 65 5.78 -1.00 13.81
CA GLU A 65 6.23 -1.81 12.68
C GLU A 65 5.07 -2.60 12.07
N SER A 66 4.81 -2.42 10.77
CA SER A 66 3.84 -3.23 10.04
C SER A 66 4.34 -4.66 9.91
N ALA A 67 3.57 -5.62 10.44
CA ALA A 67 3.93 -7.04 10.34
C ALA A 67 3.99 -7.52 8.87
N ASP A 68 3.12 -6.97 8.03
CA ASP A 68 2.98 -7.32 6.62
C ASP A 68 4.09 -6.72 5.76
N TYR A 69 4.54 -5.50 6.09
CA TYR A 69 5.47 -4.75 5.25
C TYR A 69 6.91 -4.73 5.75
N LYS A 70 7.21 -5.34 6.90
CA LYS A 70 8.56 -5.35 7.51
C LYS A 70 9.68 -5.81 6.57
N CYS A 71 9.36 -6.64 5.58
CA CYS A 71 10.32 -7.19 4.62
C CYS A 71 10.52 -6.30 3.37
N LEU A 72 9.71 -5.25 3.21
CA LEU A 72 9.78 -4.32 2.09
C LEU A 72 10.81 -3.22 2.37
N PRO A 73 11.69 -2.87 1.40
CA PRO A 73 12.75 -1.90 1.62
C PRO A 73 12.27 -0.48 1.97
N HIS A 74 11.19 0.03 1.36
CA HIS A 74 10.60 1.36 1.63
C HIS A 74 9.51 1.27 2.68
N MET A 75 8.43 0.54 2.41
CA MET A 75 7.27 0.47 3.32
C MET A 75 7.63 -0.15 4.67
N GLY A 76 8.61 -1.05 4.71
CA GLY A 76 9.11 -1.65 5.95
C GLY A 76 9.87 -0.69 6.85
N GLN A 77 10.25 0.51 6.38
CA GLN A 77 10.92 1.54 7.19
C GLN A 77 9.94 2.57 7.77
N ILE A 78 8.73 2.68 7.21
CA ILE A 78 7.76 3.68 7.66
C ILE A 78 7.08 3.17 8.94
N ARG A 79 7.05 4.03 9.95
CA ARG A 79 6.50 3.68 11.28
C ARG A 79 5.24 4.45 11.64
N ASN A 80 4.87 5.47 10.86
CA ASN A 80 3.70 6.29 11.13
C ASN A 80 2.69 6.12 10.00
N MET A 81 1.56 5.51 10.30
CA MET A 81 0.46 5.34 9.35
C MET A 81 -0.70 6.24 9.76
N LEU A 82 -1.12 7.10 8.84
CA LEU A 82 -2.29 7.96 9.02
C LEU A 82 -3.53 7.20 8.57
N VAL A 83 -4.53 7.16 9.45
CA VAL A 83 -5.85 6.58 9.18
C VAL A 83 -6.91 7.46 9.81
N GLU A 84 -8.11 7.45 9.24
CA GLU A 84 -9.23 8.14 9.86
C GLU A 84 -9.45 7.66 11.30
N ALA A 85 -9.72 8.60 12.21
CA ALA A 85 -9.79 8.31 13.64
C ALA A 85 -10.77 7.18 13.98
N GLN A 86 -11.92 7.12 13.29
CA GLN A 86 -12.95 6.10 13.50
C GLN A 86 -12.53 4.68 13.12
N TYR A 87 -11.52 4.52 12.24
CA TYR A 87 -11.04 3.22 11.79
C TYR A 87 -9.72 2.80 12.44
N ALA A 88 -9.18 3.60 13.35
CA ALA A 88 -7.86 3.38 13.96
C ALA A 88 -7.72 2.00 14.61
N ASP A 89 -8.77 1.54 15.31
CA ASP A 89 -8.74 0.26 16.02
C ASP A 89 -8.65 -0.95 15.08
N HIS A 90 -9.10 -0.84 13.82
CA HIS A 90 -8.94 -1.93 12.83
C HIS A 90 -7.47 -2.22 12.50
N TYR A 91 -6.59 -1.24 12.68
CA TYR A 91 -5.16 -1.36 12.37
C TYR A 91 -4.32 -1.82 13.57
N ARG A 92 -4.93 -1.99 14.75
CA ARG A 92 -4.23 -2.35 15.99
C ARG A 92 -3.52 -3.69 15.89
N THR A 93 -4.08 -4.65 15.15
CA THR A 93 -3.50 -5.98 14.95
C THR A 93 -2.46 -6.02 13.83
N SER A 94 -2.43 -5.00 12.97
CA SER A 94 -1.52 -4.91 11.82
C SER A 94 -0.14 -4.36 12.20
N VAL A 95 0.00 -3.83 13.42
CA VAL A 95 1.20 -3.14 13.88
C VAL A 95 1.74 -3.77 15.17
N VAL A 96 3.00 -4.20 15.14
CA VAL A 96 3.68 -4.81 16.29
C VAL A 96 4.15 -3.71 17.25
N ASN A 97 3.88 -3.89 18.55
CA ASN A 97 4.18 -2.92 19.62
C ASN A 97 3.61 -1.52 19.34
N GLY A 98 2.48 -1.47 18.65
CA GLY A 98 1.95 -0.22 18.14
C GLY A 98 1.30 0.68 19.20
N LYS A 99 1.36 2.00 18.97
CA LYS A 99 0.61 3.00 19.71
C LYS A 99 -0.28 3.78 18.75
N ILE A 100 -1.52 4.03 19.15
CA ILE A 100 -2.42 4.90 18.41
C ILE A 100 -2.40 6.28 19.09
N GLU A 101 -2.13 7.31 18.31
CA GLU A 101 -2.13 8.70 18.74
C GLU A 101 -3.15 9.48 17.91
N TYR A 102 -4.10 10.16 18.55
CA TYR A 102 -5.09 10.97 17.86
C TYR A 102 -4.60 12.41 17.78
N ILE A 103 -4.54 12.97 16.57
CA ILE A 103 -4.15 14.35 16.32
C ILE A 103 -5.24 15.04 15.50
N ASP A 104 -5.33 16.36 15.61
CA ASP A 104 -6.30 17.18 14.89
C ASP A 104 -5.62 18.32 14.12
N VAL A 105 -6.41 19.19 13.51
CA VAL A 105 -5.95 20.35 12.74
C VAL A 105 -5.03 21.28 13.56
N LYS A 106 -5.19 21.34 14.89
CA LYS A 106 -4.40 22.19 15.78
C LYS A 106 -2.99 21.65 16.01
N SER A 107 -2.73 20.38 15.68
CA SER A 107 -1.37 19.81 15.70
C SER A 107 -0.39 20.57 14.81
N GLY A 108 -0.88 21.28 13.78
CA GLY A 108 -0.03 22.00 12.84
C GLY A 108 0.86 21.07 12.01
N LEU A 109 0.49 19.78 11.90
CA LEU A 109 1.27 18.80 11.14
C LEU A 109 1.28 19.15 9.66
N ASN A 110 2.47 19.52 9.17
CA ASN A 110 2.74 19.75 7.75
C ASN A 110 3.45 18.52 7.18
N LEU A 111 2.93 17.98 6.09
CA LEU A 111 3.46 16.80 5.44
C LEU A 111 3.82 17.12 3.99
N TYR A 112 5.05 16.82 3.61
CA TYR A 112 5.54 17.02 2.25
C TYR A 112 5.48 15.67 1.53
N PRO A 113 4.64 15.51 0.50
CA PRO A 113 4.55 14.27 -0.25
C PRO A 113 5.88 14.03 -0.98
N MET A 114 6.39 12.80 -0.88
CA MET A 114 7.65 12.39 -1.48
C MET A 114 7.41 11.55 -2.73
N GLU A 115 6.60 10.50 -2.58
CA GLU A 115 6.39 9.48 -3.62
C GLU A 115 5.08 8.74 -3.38
N VAL A 116 4.65 7.99 -4.39
CA VAL A 116 3.61 6.97 -4.25
C VAL A 116 4.29 5.61 -4.25
N VAL A 117 3.95 4.75 -3.29
CA VAL A 117 4.40 3.36 -3.27
C VAL A 117 3.23 2.44 -3.55
N ALA A 118 3.32 1.66 -4.63
CA ALA A 118 2.33 0.66 -5.00
C ALA A 118 2.73 -0.70 -4.41
N VAL A 119 1.97 -1.19 -3.43
CA VAL A 119 2.24 -2.46 -2.75
C VAL A 119 1.34 -3.55 -3.34
N THR A 120 1.94 -4.62 -3.86
CA THR A 120 1.24 -5.76 -4.45
C THR A 120 1.46 -7.00 -3.59
N LYS A 121 0.38 -7.66 -3.20
CA LYS A 121 0.41 -8.96 -2.52
C LYS A 121 0.52 -10.10 -3.55
N HIS A 122 1.32 -11.11 -3.25
CA HIS A 122 1.58 -12.27 -4.11
C HIS A 122 1.18 -13.59 -3.44
N GLY A 123 1.06 -14.65 -4.26
CA GLY A 123 0.84 -16.03 -3.80
C GLY A 123 -0.63 -16.40 -3.59
N ILE A 124 -0.89 -17.60 -3.05
CA ILE A 124 -2.24 -18.18 -2.89
C ILE A 124 -3.13 -17.33 -1.98
N THR A 125 -2.52 -16.59 -1.05
CA THR A 125 -3.24 -15.69 -0.12
C THR A 125 -3.83 -14.44 -0.80
N THR A 126 -3.68 -14.30 -2.12
CA THR A 126 -4.34 -13.28 -2.94
C THR A 126 -5.77 -13.66 -3.32
N MET A 127 -6.21 -14.91 -3.12
CA MET A 127 -7.56 -15.33 -3.51
C MET A 127 -8.68 -14.54 -2.80
N ASP A 128 -8.41 -14.03 -1.60
CA ASP A 128 -9.37 -13.24 -0.80
C ASP A 128 -9.11 -11.72 -0.85
N SER A 129 -8.01 -11.29 -1.47
CA SER A 129 -7.59 -9.88 -1.49
C SER A 129 -7.60 -9.41 -2.94
N GLY A 130 -8.46 -8.45 -3.29
CA GLY A 130 -8.66 -7.97 -4.68
C GLY A 130 -7.35 -7.78 -5.48
N SER A 131 -7.43 -7.95 -6.80
CA SER A 131 -6.28 -8.18 -7.69
C SER A 131 -5.40 -6.96 -7.99
N GLY A 132 -5.43 -5.91 -7.17
CA GLY A 132 -4.76 -4.64 -7.44
C GLY A 132 -3.71 -4.26 -6.39
N PRO A 133 -2.69 -3.48 -6.79
CA PRO A 133 -1.80 -2.86 -5.81
C PRO A 133 -2.60 -1.91 -4.92
N ILE A 134 -2.25 -1.86 -3.64
CA ILE A 134 -2.68 -0.78 -2.76
C ILE A 134 -1.66 0.34 -2.90
N TYR A 135 -2.12 1.53 -3.25
CA TYR A 135 -1.27 2.70 -3.38
C TYR A 135 -1.20 3.44 -2.05
N TYR A 136 0.01 3.78 -1.65
CA TYR A 136 0.31 4.59 -0.48
C TYR A 136 0.97 5.88 -0.91
N VAL A 137 0.55 7.00 -0.35
CA VAL A 137 1.32 8.24 -0.45
C VAL A 137 2.29 8.27 0.73
N VAL A 138 3.58 8.35 0.42
CA VAL A 138 4.65 8.51 1.42
C VAL A 138 4.94 9.99 1.55
N MET A 139 4.97 10.46 2.80
CA MET A 139 5.17 11.86 3.14
C MET A 139 6.24 12.00 4.21
N ARG A 140 6.83 13.19 4.30
CA ARG A 140 7.81 13.54 5.31
C ARG A 140 7.38 14.79 6.04
N ASP A 141 7.55 14.83 7.35
CA ASP A 141 7.36 16.06 8.13
C ASP A 141 8.65 16.93 8.17
N PRO A 142 8.61 18.18 8.65
CA PRO A 142 9.81 19.03 8.76
C PRO A 142 10.94 18.44 9.63
N THR A 143 10.62 17.51 10.52
CA THR A 143 11.59 16.85 11.41
C THR A 143 12.28 15.64 10.75
N GLY A 144 11.81 15.25 9.56
CA GLY A 144 12.33 14.11 8.81
C GLY A 144 11.58 12.79 9.08
N GLN A 145 10.53 12.78 9.89
CA GLN A 145 9.75 11.56 10.11
C GLN A 145 8.92 11.23 8.88
N LEU A 146 8.89 9.94 8.53
CA LEU A 146 8.11 9.42 7.43
C LEU A 146 6.71 9.02 7.90
N TYR A 147 5.73 9.35 7.07
CA TYR A 147 4.34 8.99 7.23
C TYR A 147 3.84 8.31 5.95
N GLN A 148 2.91 7.37 6.10
CA GLN A 148 2.20 6.78 4.99
C GLN A 148 0.69 6.92 5.18
N VAL A 149 -0.03 7.01 4.07
CA VAL A 149 -1.49 6.90 4.03
C VAL A 149 -1.87 6.09 2.79
N ALA A 150 -2.75 5.10 2.95
CA ALA A 150 -3.32 4.41 1.81
C ALA A 150 -4.26 5.37 1.07
N THR A 151 -4.15 5.50 -0.26
CA THR A 151 -4.98 6.44 -1.02
C THR A 151 -6.47 6.13 -0.90
N VAL A 152 -6.78 4.83 -0.85
CA VAL A 152 -8.14 4.33 -0.60
C VAL A 152 -8.70 4.75 0.76
N SER A 153 -7.84 5.06 1.73
CA SER A 153 -8.22 5.44 3.08
C SER A 153 -8.28 6.96 3.29
N LEU A 154 -8.13 7.78 2.24
CA LEU A 154 -8.23 9.26 2.33
C LEU A 154 -9.68 9.75 2.41
N GLY A 155 -10.52 9.14 3.25
CA GLY A 155 -11.96 9.38 3.29
C GLY A 155 -12.72 8.27 2.58
N LEU A 156 -12.88 7.14 3.28
CA LEU A 156 -13.56 5.95 2.77
C LEU A 156 -15.02 6.24 2.39
N ASN A 157 -15.68 7.16 3.10
CA ASN A 157 -17.00 7.66 2.76
C ASN A 157 -16.97 9.16 2.46
N LYS A 158 -17.98 9.62 1.73
CA LYS A 158 -18.19 11.04 1.48
C LYS A 158 -18.33 11.79 2.80
N GLY A 159 -17.47 12.78 3.02
CA GLY A 159 -17.43 13.54 4.26
C GLY A 159 -16.44 13.00 5.29
N ASP A 160 -15.71 11.91 5.01
CA ASP A 160 -14.66 11.40 5.90
C ASP A 160 -13.26 11.90 5.52
N GLU A 161 -13.14 12.70 4.46
CA GLU A 161 -11.87 13.25 4.00
C GLU A 161 -11.23 14.12 5.11
N PHE A 162 -9.99 13.78 5.48
CA PHE A 162 -9.29 14.39 6.63
C PHE A 162 -8.00 15.11 6.26
N MET A 163 -7.65 15.16 4.97
CA MET A 163 -6.45 15.86 4.48
C MET A 163 -6.75 16.70 3.25
N LYS A 164 -5.99 17.77 3.07
CA LYS A 164 -5.96 18.57 1.83
C LYS A 164 -4.52 18.87 1.43
N ALA A 165 -4.28 18.96 0.12
CA ALA A 165 -3.05 19.50 -0.44
C ALA A 165 -3.18 21.02 -0.60
N VAL A 166 -2.13 21.75 -0.26
CA VAL A 166 -2.02 23.19 -0.44
C VAL A 166 -0.82 23.48 -1.33
N LYS A 167 -1.04 24.13 -2.47
CA LYS A 167 0.01 24.55 -3.41
C LYS A 167 -0.31 25.93 -3.95
N ASN A 168 0.58 26.89 -3.73
CA ASN A 168 0.41 28.29 -4.17
C ASN A 168 -0.95 28.90 -3.78
N GLY A 169 -1.45 28.57 -2.58
CA GLY A 169 -2.76 29.01 -2.10
C GLY A 169 -3.97 28.27 -2.68
N LYS A 170 -3.79 27.39 -3.67
CA LYS A 170 -4.83 26.45 -4.12
C LYS A 170 -4.93 25.31 -3.11
N GLU A 171 -6.15 25.04 -2.66
CA GLU A 171 -6.45 23.91 -1.79
C GLU A 171 -7.19 22.81 -2.57
N THR A 172 -6.69 21.58 -2.48
CA THR A 172 -7.31 20.39 -3.07
C THR A 172 -7.60 19.38 -1.97
N LEU A 173 -8.88 19.09 -1.70
CA LEU A 173 -9.28 18.08 -0.72
C LEU A 173 -8.85 16.69 -1.20
N LEU A 174 -8.08 15.97 -0.39
CA LEU A 174 -7.60 14.64 -0.73
C LEU A 174 -8.69 13.60 -0.52
N ASN A 175 -8.89 12.73 -1.50
CA ASN A 175 -9.88 11.66 -1.48
C ASN A 175 -9.43 10.45 -2.32
N PRO A 176 -10.10 9.29 -2.23
CA PRO A 176 -9.71 8.09 -2.96
C PRO A 176 -9.72 8.20 -4.50
N MET A 177 -10.43 9.19 -5.05
CA MET A 177 -10.51 9.41 -6.50
C MET A 177 -9.34 10.23 -7.06
N ILE A 178 -8.52 10.83 -6.19
CA ILE A 178 -7.35 11.61 -6.62
C ILE A 178 -6.24 10.68 -7.10
N ARG A 179 -5.69 11.03 -8.26
CA ARG A 179 -4.52 10.40 -8.84
C ARG A 179 -3.27 11.16 -8.43
N PHE A 180 -2.52 10.57 -7.51
CA PHE A 180 -1.21 11.05 -7.05
C PHE A 180 -0.09 10.67 -8.00
N THR A 181 -0.30 9.71 -8.91
CA THR A 181 0.67 9.31 -9.96
C THR A 181 -0.06 8.93 -11.25
N GLU A 182 0.59 9.09 -12.40
CA GLU A 182 0.05 8.74 -13.73
C GLU A 182 -0.20 7.22 -13.88
N GLU A 183 0.46 6.40 -13.06
CA GLU A 183 0.34 4.95 -13.09
C GLU A 183 -0.81 4.40 -12.23
N GLN A 184 -1.55 5.27 -11.53
CA GLN A 184 -2.77 4.89 -10.81
C GLN A 184 -3.92 4.73 -11.81
N LYS A 185 -4.40 3.49 -11.96
CA LYS A 185 -5.50 3.15 -12.86
C LYS A 185 -6.86 3.37 -12.19
#